data_AF-A0A1I7V6N7-F1
#
_entry.id   AF-A0A1I7V6N7-F1
#
_cell.length_a   1.000
_cell.length_b   1.000
_cell.length_c   1.000
_cell.angle_alpha   90.00
_cell.angle_beta   90.00
_cell.angle_gamma   90.00
#
_symmetry.space_group_name_H-M   'P 1'
#
loop_
_entity.id
_entity.type
_entity.pdbx_description
1 polymer ?
#
loop_
_entity_poly.entity_id
_entity_poly.type
_entity_poly.pdbx_seq_one_letter_code
_entity_poly.pdbx_strand_id
1 'polypeptide(L)'
;MWEALSELLMERIDDLIYSELLIISFFFSMIMRQVRWGIIREICGGIIGISLVYYFTGWKLLYSLFIVILNVIINSVVKNRYLPLASFIITFVYLGILRAVHLIGFPALVSHSNAVQLIVTLRLVGLSFEIADGRRKDEMKFDPNKTRFIEEPSWWQTFLYSYNFPGLFTGPYYTYAMYRDVVNNDNIMEICVWEHIKWRLYNFAWSLPAFVLLLYTFPLE
;
A
#
# COMPACT_ATOMS: atom_id res chain seq x y z
N MET A 1 -20.73 8.15 33.62
CA MET A 1 -19.74 8.94 32.86
C MET A 1 -18.52 8.11 32.49
N TRP A 2 -17.89 7.39 33.44
CA TRP A 2 -16.80 6.46 33.13
C TRP A 2 -17.23 5.24 32.31
N GLU A 3 -18.42 4.67 32.55
CA GLU A 3 -18.93 3.54 31.75
C GLU A 3 -19.29 3.94 30.32
N ALA A 4 -19.98 5.07 30.14
CA ALA A 4 -20.26 5.63 28.82
C ALA A 4 -18.99 6.02 28.05
N LEU A 5 -17.95 6.50 28.74
CA LEU A 5 -16.64 6.77 28.16
C LEU A 5 -15.93 5.46 27.76
N SER A 6 -16.02 4.41 28.59
CA SER A 6 -15.44 3.11 28.25
C SER A 6 -16.17 2.45 27.09
N GLU A 7 -17.50 2.54 26.98
CA GLU A 7 -18.27 2.04 25.84
C GLU A 7 -17.95 2.81 24.55
N LEU A 8 -17.90 4.15 24.61
CA LEU A 8 -17.48 4.98 23.46
C LEU A 8 -16.03 4.71 23.04
N LEU A 9 -15.13 4.50 24.01
CA LEU A 9 -13.76 4.10 23.71
C LEU A 9 -13.75 2.73 23.06
N MET A 10 -14.49 1.74 23.60
CA MET A 10 -14.56 0.37 23.05
C MET A 10 -15.11 0.34 21.63
N GLU A 11 -16.09 1.19 21.31
CA GLU A 11 -16.64 1.38 19.96
C GLU A 11 -15.62 2.02 19.00
N ARG A 12 -14.64 2.77 19.50
CA ARG A 12 -13.63 3.52 18.73
C ARG A 12 -12.20 2.99 18.91
N ILE A 13 -12.00 1.82 19.54
CA ILE A 13 -10.67 1.23 19.75
C ILE A 13 -9.97 1.02 18.41
N ASP A 14 -10.68 0.51 17.40
CA ASP A 14 -10.11 0.27 16.06
C ASP A 14 -9.62 1.57 15.41
N ASP A 15 -10.37 2.66 15.57
CA ASP A 15 -9.98 3.98 15.06
C ASP A 15 -8.75 4.53 15.81
N LEU A 16 -8.67 4.30 17.13
CA LEU A 16 -7.52 4.69 17.93
C LEU A 16 -6.26 3.91 17.55
N ILE A 17 -6.39 2.60 17.36
CA ILE A 17 -5.31 1.71 16.90
C ILE A 17 -4.83 2.17 15.52
N TYR A 18 -5.74 2.52 14.61
CA TYR A 18 -5.38 3.02 13.28
C TYR A 18 -4.71 4.41 13.34
N SER A 19 -5.17 5.29 14.23
CA SER A 19 -4.54 6.60 14.47
C SER A 19 -3.12 6.45 14.99
N GLU A 20 -2.90 5.55 15.96
CA GLU A 20 -1.58 5.21 16.48
C GLU A 20 -0.66 4.69 15.35
N LEU A 21 -1.15 3.76 14.54
CA LEU A 21 -0.44 3.25 13.36
C LEU A 21 -0.01 4.38 12.41
N LEU A 22 -0.91 5.33 12.12
CA LEU A 22 -0.62 6.47 11.25
C LEU A 22 0.45 7.40 11.85
N ILE A 23 0.37 7.68 13.15
CA ILE A 23 1.34 8.52 13.85
C ILE A 23 2.73 7.85 13.82
N ILE A 24 2.81 6.57 14.18
CA ILE A 24 4.07 5.80 14.19
C ILE A 24 4.69 5.77 12.79
N SER A 25 3.89 5.46 11.76
CA SER A 25 4.38 5.40 10.38
C SER A 25 4.76 6.79 9.82
N PHE A 26 4.11 7.87 10.26
CA PHE A 26 4.56 9.23 9.96
C PHE A 26 5.94 9.53 10.54
N PHE A 27 6.19 9.17 11.81
CA PHE A 27 7.51 9.33 12.41
C PHE A 27 8.59 8.53 11.69
N PHE A 28 8.31 7.27 11.34
CA PHE A 28 9.23 6.49 10.50
C PHE A 28 9.45 7.14 9.14
N SER A 29 8.43 7.72 8.52
CA SER A 29 8.58 8.46 7.25
C SER A 29 9.59 9.60 7.38
N MET A 30 9.54 10.37 8.47
CA MET A 30 10.48 11.46 8.72
C MET A 30 11.92 10.98 8.89
N ILE A 31 12.12 9.88 9.63
CA ILE A 31 13.44 9.26 9.82
C ILE A 31 13.98 8.75 8.48
N MET A 32 13.16 8.02 7.73
CA MET A 32 13.55 7.43 6.45
C MET A 32 13.88 8.49 5.39
N ARG A 33 13.31 9.69 5.51
CA ARG A 33 13.65 10.84 4.64
C ARG A 33 15.08 11.33 4.83
N GLN A 34 15.68 11.12 6.01
CA GLN A 34 17.05 11.52 6.32
C GLN A 34 18.10 10.51 5.80
N VAL A 35 17.67 9.28 5.48
CA VAL A 35 18.56 8.21 5.00
C VAL A 35 18.93 8.48 3.54
N ARG A 36 20.18 8.87 3.28
CA ARG A 36 20.65 9.18 1.92
C ARG A 36 20.70 7.97 1.00
N TRP A 37 21.06 6.80 1.53
CA TRP A 37 21.33 5.61 0.74
C TRP A 37 20.03 4.90 0.34
N GLY A 38 19.78 4.83 -0.96
CA GLY A 38 18.63 4.17 -1.57
C GLY A 38 18.36 2.75 -1.08
N ILE A 39 19.39 1.89 -1.10
CA ILE A 39 19.27 0.47 -0.72
C ILE A 39 18.89 0.31 0.76
N ILE A 40 19.49 1.11 1.64
CA ILE A 40 19.16 1.10 3.07
C ILE A 40 17.70 1.50 3.25
N ARG A 41 17.24 2.50 2.49
CA ARG A 41 15.84 2.93 2.52
C ARG A 41 14.88 1.84 2.06
N GLU A 42 15.26 1.10 1.02
CA GLU A 42 14.50 -0.03 0.47
C GLU A 42 14.29 -1.12 1.52
N ILE A 43 15.40 -1.57 2.14
CA ILE A 43 15.40 -2.67 3.12
C ILE A 43 14.71 -2.24 4.41
N CYS A 44 15.10 -1.09 4.99
CA CYS A 44 14.48 -0.59 6.20
C CYS A 44 12.99 -0.30 5.99
N GLY A 45 12.60 0.22 4.82
CA GLY A 45 11.20 0.48 4.50
C GLY A 45 10.33 -0.79 4.46
N GLY A 46 10.85 -1.86 3.85
CA GLY A 46 10.19 -3.17 3.87
C GLY A 46 10.13 -3.79 5.26
N ILE A 47 11.23 -3.76 6.03
CA ILE A 47 11.29 -4.31 7.39
C ILE A 47 10.31 -3.58 8.32
N ILE A 48 10.28 -2.25 8.28
CA ILE A 48 9.35 -1.43 9.08
C ILE A 48 7.90 -1.80 8.70
N GLY A 49 7.60 -1.91 7.41
CA GLY A 49 6.24 -2.20 6.97
C GLY A 49 5.77 -3.60 7.38
N ILE A 50 6.60 -4.64 7.22
CA ILE A 50 6.29 -5.99 7.72
C ILE A 50 6.10 -5.98 9.23
N SER A 51 6.97 -5.30 9.95
CA SER A 51 6.90 -5.20 11.43
C SER A 51 5.61 -4.52 11.87
N LEU A 52 5.19 -3.45 11.19
CA LEU A 52 3.92 -2.78 11.44
C LEU A 52 2.73 -3.69 11.11
N VAL A 53 2.71 -4.37 9.96
CA VAL A 53 1.64 -5.32 9.64
C VAL A 53 1.56 -6.41 10.71
N TYR A 54 2.70 -6.99 11.11
CA TYR A 54 2.73 -8.00 12.17
C TYR A 54 2.20 -7.48 13.51
N TYR A 55 2.59 -6.27 13.90
CA TYR A 55 2.14 -5.65 15.15
C TYR A 55 0.61 -5.48 15.20
N PHE A 56 -0.01 -5.01 14.10
CA PHE A 56 -1.46 -4.72 14.08
C PHE A 56 -2.34 -5.91 13.67
N THR A 57 -1.85 -6.77 12.80
CA THR A 57 -2.63 -7.89 12.22
C THR A 57 -2.27 -9.25 12.83
N GLY A 58 -1.11 -9.36 13.48
CA GLY A 58 -0.61 -10.60 14.07
C GLY A 58 -0.43 -11.71 13.04
N TRP A 59 -0.85 -12.92 13.40
CA TRP A 59 -0.75 -14.12 12.55
C TRP A 59 -1.49 -14.03 11.22
N LYS A 60 -2.50 -13.16 11.12
CA LYS A 60 -3.25 -12.95 9.86
C LYS A 60 -2.37 -12.35 8.75
N LEU A 61 -1.16 -11.85 9.07
CA LEU A 61 -0.14 -11.46 8.09
C LEU A 61 0.17 -12.62 7.11
N LEU A 62 0.07 -13.87 7.56
CA LEU A 62 0.36 -15.04 6.74
C LEU A 62 -0.52 -15.12 5.48
N TYR A 63 -1.77 -14.65 5.55
CA TYR A 63 -2.64 -14.59 4.37
C TYR A 63 -2.09 -13.62 3.31
N SER A 64 -1.60 -12.47 3.74
CA SER A 64 -0.96 -11.50 2.84
C SER A 64 0.38 -12.01 2.30
N LEU A 65 1.15 -12.69 3.15
CA LEU A 65 2.44 -13.25 2.76
C LEU A 65 2.29 -14.35 1.71
N PHE A 66 1.27 -15.20 1.86
CA PHE A 66 0.93 -16.23 0.89
C PHE A 66 0.65 -15.62 -0.49
N ILE A 67 -0.17 -14.56 -0.57
CA ILE A 67 -0.49 -13.98 -1.87
C ILE A 67 0.70 -13.29 -2.53
N VAL A 68 1.59 -12.66 -1.75
CA VAL A 68 2.83 -12.06 -2.27
C VAL A 68 3.74 -13.14 -2.86
N ILE A 69 3.96 -14.25 -2.15
CA ILE A 69 4.76 -15.37 -2.67
C ILE A 69 4.14 -15.93 -3.95
N LEU A 70 2.83 -16.16 -3.96
CA LEU A 70 2.12 -16.65 -5.15
C LEU A 70 2.31 -15.70 -6.34
N ASN A 71 2.25 -14.39 -6.11
CA ASN A 71 2.44 -13.40 -7.16
C ASN A 71 3.89 -13.36 -7.69
N VAL A 72 4.88 -13.48 -6.81
CA VAL A 72 6.29 -13.61 -7.21
C VAL A 72 6.50 -14.83 -8.12
N ILE A 73 5.87 -15.96 -7.80
CA ILE A 73 5.91 -17.17 -8.64
C ILE A 73 5.24 -16.90 -10.01
N ILE A 74 4.06 -16.26 -10.01
CA ILE A 74 3.35 -15.90 -11.25
C ILE A 74 4.20 -15.00 -12.14
N ASN A 75 4.83 -13.97 -11.57
CA ASN A 75 5.72 -13.05 -12.28
C ASN A 75 6.91 -13.77 -12.92
N SER A 76 7.39 -14.85 -12.29
CA SER A 76 8.53 -15.64 -12.78
C SER A 76 8.14 -16.66 -13.86
N VAL A 77 6.92 -17.22 -13.81
CA VAL A 77 6.49 -18.35 -14.67
C VAL A 77 5.68 -17.91 -15.89
N VAL A 78 4.85 -16.87 -15.76
CA VAL A 78 3.85 -16.51 -16.77
C VAL A 78 4.44 -15.61 -17.87
N LYS A 79 4.09 -15.92 -19.13
CA LYS A 79 4.46 -15.13 -20.30
C LYS A 79 3.77 -13.76 -20.32
N ASN A 80 4.46 -12.76 -20.87
CA ASN A 80 4.13 -11.33 -20.80
C ASN A 80 2.69 -10.97 -21.16
N ARG A 81 2.10 -11.60 -22.19
CA ARG A 81 0.75 -11.28 -22.67
C ARG A 81 -0.36 -11.59 -21.65
N TYR A 82 -0.17 -12.61 -20.82
CA TYR A 82 -1.19 -13.06 -19.87
C TYR A 82 -0.83 -12.76 -18.42
N LEU A 83 0.37 -12.22 -18.17
CA LEU A 83 0.88 -11.98 -16.83
C LEU A 83 -0.04 -11.08 -15.98
N PRO A 84 -0.48 -9.90 -16.45
CA PRO A 84 -1.33 -9.03 -15.63
C PRO A 84 -2.71 -9.64 -15.39
N LEU A 85 -3.26 -10.32 -16.40
CA LEU A 85 -4.56 -10.99 -16.29
C LEU A 85 -4.50 -12.16 -15.28
N ALA A 86 -3.45 -12.98 -15.33
CA ALA A 86 -3.26 -14.08 -14.40
C ALA A 86 -3.09 -13.58 -12.96
N SER A 87 -2.24 -12.55 -12.77
CA SER A 87 -2.03 -11.89 -11.48
C SER A 87 -3.34 -11.31 -10.94
N PHE A 88 -4.11 -10.59 -11.77
CA PHE A 88 -5.41 -10.04 -11.40
C PHE A 88 -6.40 -11.13 -10.98
N ILE A 89 -6.61 -12.15 -11.82
CA ILE A 89 -7.59 -13.21 -11.53
C ILE A 89 -7.20 -13.94 -10.23
N ILE A 90 -5.95 -14.35 -10.08
CA ILE A 90 -5.51 -15.13 -8.91
C ILE A 90 -5.62 -14.30 -7.62
N THR A 91 -5.18 -13.04 -7.64
CA THR A 91 -5.22 -12.18 -6.45
C THR A 91 -6.64 -11.77 -6.06
N PHE A 92 -7.51 -11.47 -7.01
CA PHE A 92 -8.91 -11.14 -6.73
C PHE A 92 -9.74 -12.36 -6.32
N VAL A 93 -9.50 -13.53 -6.91
CA VAL A 93 -10.14 -14.78 -6.45
C VAL A 93 -9.72 -15.09 -5.03
N TYR A 94 -8.43 -14.96 -4.70
CA TYR A 94 -7.93 -15.13 -3.34
C TYR A 94 -8.58 -14.15 -2.36
N LEU A 95 -8.68 -12.87 -2.74
CA LEU A 95 -9.37 -11.85 -1.95
C LEU A 95 -10.86 -12.20 -1.72
N GLY A 96 -11.54 -12.71 -2.75
CA GLY A 96 -12.91 -13.18 -2.67
C GLY A 96 -13.07 -14.36 -1.69
N ILE A 97 -12.15 -15.33 -1.72
CA ILE A 97 -12.13 -16.46 -0.78
C ILE A 97 -11.92 -15.96 0.65
N LEU A 98 -10.98 -15.04 0.88
CA LEU A 98 -10.76 -14.47 2.21
C LEU A 98 -11.99 -13.73 2.72
N ARG A 99 -12.72 -13.04 1.85
CA ARG A 99 -14.00 -12.42 2.21
C ARG A 99 -15.07 -13.46 2.51
N ALA A 100 -15.12 -14.59 1.81
CA ALA A 100 -16.11 -15.64 2.01
C ALA A 100 -15.75 -16.61 3.15
N VAL A 101 -14.56 -16.52 3.74
CA VAL A 101 -14.06 -17.51 4.72
C VAL A 101 -14.93 -17.61 5.98
N HIS A 102 -15.61 -16.51 6.34
CA HIS A 102 -16.55 -16.48 7.46
C HIS A 102 -17.79 -17.37 7.24
N LEU A 103 -18.18 -17.60 5.98
CA LEU A 103 -19.28 -18.52 5.63
C LEU A 103 -18.91 -19.98 5.89
N ILE A 104 -17.62 -20.29 5.99
CA ILE A 104 -17.07 -21.63 6.19
C ILE A 104 -16.72 -21.87 7.68
N GLY A 105 -16.97 -20.89 8.56
CA GLY A 105 -16.77 -21.00 10.01
C GLY A 105 -15.42 -20.50 10.52
N PHE A 106 -14.61 -19.84 9.68
CA PHE A 106 -13.40 -19.15 10.12
C PHE A 106 -13.70 -17.71 10.60
N PRO A 107 -12.90 -17.13 11.52
CA PRO A 107 -13.11 -15.75 11.95
C PRO A 107 -12.91 -14.79 10.78
N ALA A 108 -13.80 -13.80 10.66
CA ALA A 108 -13.68 -12.75 9.65
C ALA A 108 -12.36 -11.96 9.83
N LEU A 109 -11.81 -11.46 8.72
CA LEU A 109 -10.65 -10.57 8.78
C LEU A 109 -11.02 -9.27 9.48
N VAL A 110 -10.16 -8.83 10.40
CA VAL A 110 -10.29 -7.53 11.07
C VAL A 110 -10.17 -6.42 10.04
N SER A 111 -10.88 -5.31 10.25
CA SER A 111 -10.96 -4.17 9.32
C SER A 111 -9.59 -3.74 8.78
N HIS A 112 -8.60 -3.55 9.66
CA HIS A 112 -7.25 -3.14 9.29
C HIS A 112 -6.50 -4.20 8.47
N SER A 113 -6.66 -5.48 8.80
CA SER A 113 -6.04 -6.59 8.06
C SER A 113 -6.61 -6.72 6.64
N ASN A 114 -7.90 -6.48 6.49
CA ASN A 114 -8.57 -6.44 5.20
C ASN A 114 -8.07 -5.26 4.35
N ALA A 115 -7.87 -4.08 4.95
CA ALA A 115 -7.29 -2.93 4.26
C ALA A 115 -5.87 -3.21 3.74
N VAL A 116 -5.00 -3.81 4.58
CA VAL A 116 -3.66 -4.24 4.17
C VAL A 116 -3.73 -5.22 3.01
N GLN A 117 -4.59 -6.24 3.11
CA GLN A 117 -4.75 -7.25 2.07
C GLN A 117 -5.19 -6.63 0.73
N LEU A 118 -6.08 -5.64 0.77
CA LEU A 118 -6.56 -4.93 -0.41
C LEU A 118 -5.44 -4.11 -1.06
N ILE A 119 -4.67 -3.35 -0.28
CA ILE A 119 -3.56 -2.55 -0.79
C ILE A 119 -2.47 -3.43 -1.39
N VAL A 120 -2.10 -4.53 -0.72
CA VAL A 120 -1.12 -5.50 -1.24
C VAL A 120 -1.62 -6.11 -2.55
N THR A 121 -2.89 -6.49 -2.63
CA THR A 121 -3.50 -6.98 -3.88
C THR A 121 -3.36 -5.98 -5.02
N LEU A 122 -3.69 -4.71 -4.79
CA LEU A 122 -3.56 -3.66 -5.81
C LEU A 122 -2.11 -3.45 -6.25
N ARG A 123 -1.16 -3.45 -5.30
CA ARG A 123 0.29 -3.32 -5.60
C ARG A 123 0.80 -4.46 -6.45
N LEU A 124 0.43 -5.68 -6.13
CA LEU A 124 0.85 -6.88 -6.86
C LEU A 124 0.29 -6.88 -8.29
N VAL A 125 -0.98 -6.54 -8.46
CA VAL A 125 -1.60 -6.43 -9.78
C VAL A 125 -0.95 -5.31 -10.59
N GLY A 126 -0.80 -4.12 -10.02
CA GLY A 126 -0.15 -2.99 -10.68
C GLY A 126 1.28 -3.32 -11.09
N LEU A 127 2.04 -3.99 -10.22
CA LEU A 127 3.39 -4.46 -10.54
C LEU A 127 3.39 -5.42 -11.73
N SER A 128 2.46 -6.39 -11.77
CA SER A 128 2.37 -7.32 -12.91
C SER A 128 2.07 -6.61 -14.23
N PHE A 129 1.27 -5.53 -14.21
CA PHE A 129 1.07 -4.66 -15.39
C PHE A 129 2.38 -3.98 -15.80
N GLU A 130 3.08 -3.35 -14.85
CA GLU A 130 4.35 -2.67 -15.14
C GLU A 130 5.43 -3.64 -15.67
N ILE A 131 5.51 -4.86 -15.14
CA ILE A 131 6.43 -5.90 -15.62
C ILE A 131 6.07 -6.31 -17.05
N ALA A 132 4.78 -6.56 -17.32
CA ALA A 132 4.33 -6.98 -18.64
C ALA A 132 4.61 -5.90 -19.70
N ASP A 133 4.41 -4.63 -19.35
CA ASP A 133 4.72 -3.50 -20.22
C ASP A 133 6.24 -3.37 -20.42
N GLY A 134 7.04 -3.50 -19.35
CA GLY A 134 8.49 -3.47 -19.41
C GLY A 134 9.09 -4.55 -20.32
N ARG A 135 8.54 -5.76 -20.28
CA ARG A 135 9.00 -6.86 -21.15
C ARG A 135 8.51 -6.75 -22.60
N ARG A 136 7.54 -5.89 -22.90
CA ARG A 136 7.00 -5.63 -24.25
C ARG A 136 7.48 -4.32 -24.86
N LYS A 137 8.45 -3.65 -24.22
CA LYS A 137 9.02 -2.37 -24.67
C LYS A 137 9.49 -2.38 -26.13
N ASP A 138 10.00 -3.51 -26.61
CA ASP A 138 10.56 -3.66 -27.97
C ASP A 138 9.50 -4.03 -29.03
N GLU A 139 8.31 -4.48 -28.61
CA GLU A 139 7.23 -4.93 -29.50
C GLU A 139 6.27 -3.79 -29.88
N MET A 140 6.21 -2.73 -29.08
CA MET A 140 5.24 -1.63 -29.23
C MET A 140 5.97 -0.33 -29.54
N LYS A 141 5.43 0.43 -30.51
CA LYS A 141 5.90 1.80 -30.77
C LYS A 141 5.40 2.71 -29.66
N PHE A 142 6.30 3.18 -28.80
CA PHE A 142 6.02 4.13 -27.75
C PHE A 142 6.77 5.44 -27.95
N ASP A 143 6.21 6.53 -27.44
CA ASP A 143 6.91 7.80 -27.34
C ASP A 143 7.86 7.74 -26.13
N PRO A 144 9.19 7.72 -26.33
CA PRO A 144 10.16 7.61 -25.24
C PRO A 144 10.11 8.80 -24.27
N ASN A 145 9.50 9.93 -24.69
CA ASN A 145 9.35 11.10 -23.82
C ASN A 145 8.14 11.01 -22.88
N LYS A 146 7.20 10.08 -23.12
CA LYS A 146 5.96 9.94 -22.34
C LYS A 146 5.84 8.62 -21.62
N THR A 147 6.46 7.57 -22.12
CA THR A 147 6.32 6.22 -21.57
C THR A 147 7.64 5.76 -20.98
N ARG A 148 7.64 5.47 -19.69
CA ARG A 148 8.78 4.91 -18.98
C ARG A 148 8.52 3.45 -18.63
N PHE A 149 9.47 2.60 -18.97
CA PHE A 149 9.46 1.18 -18.60
C PHE A 149 10.26 0.96 -17.34
N ILE A 150 9.81 0.01 -16.52
CA ILE A 150 10.56 -0.45 -15.35
C ILE A 150 11.60 -1.48 -15.77
N GLU A 151 12.70 -1.54 -15.01
CA GLU A 151 13.56 -2.71 -15.01
C GLU A 151 12.86 -3.86 -14.27
N GLU A 152 13.05 -5.09 -14.77
CA GLU A 152 12.39 -6.25 -14.20
C GLU A 152 12.83 -6.45 -12.73
N PRO A 153 11.88 -6.44 -11.77
CA PRO A 153 12.20 -6.58 -10.36
C PRO A 153 12.71 -7.97 -10.04
N SER A 154 13.66 -8.05 -9.11
CA SER A 154 13.95 -9.33 -8.45
C SER A 154 12.79 -9.74 -7.51
N TRP A 155 12.77 -11.02 -7.13
CA TRP A 155 11.81 -11.53 -6.14
C TRP A 155 11.88 -10.75 -4.82
N TRP A 156 13.09 -10.34 -4.41
CA TRP A 156 13.31 -9.57 -3.17
C TRP A 156 12.80 -8.14 -3.29
N GLN A 157 13.04 -7.46 -4.43
CA GLN A 157 12.51 -6.12 -4.67
C GLN A 157 10.98 -6.11 -4.73
N THR A 158 10.38 -7.15 -5.32
CA THR A 158 8.92 -7.34 -5.33
C THR A 158 8.37 -7.49 -3.90
N PHE A 159 9.06 -8.26 -3.07
CA PHE A 159 8.69 -8.46 -1.67
C PHE A 159 8.83 -7.17 -0.85
N LEU A 160 9.96 -6.47 -0.95
CA LEU A 160 10.20 -5.20 -0.27
C LEU A 160 9.20 -4.12 -0.72
N TYR A 161 8.89 -4.03 -2.02
CA TYR A 161 7.88 -3.12 -2.54
C TYR A 161 6.49 -3.42 -1.98
N SER A 162 6.09 -4.70 -1.97
CA SER A 162 4.77 -5.13 -1.50
C SER A 162 4.53 -4.67 -0.06
N TYR A 163 5.55 -4.80 0.78
CA TYR A 163 5.48 -4.45 2.21
C TYR A 163 6.13 -3.12 2.57
N ASN A 164 6.51 -2.29 1.62
CA ASN A 164 7.10 -1.00 1.95
C ASN A 164 6.06 -0.17 2.72
N PHE A 165 6.42 0.32 3.92
CA PHE A 165 5.48 0.99 4.83
C PHE A 165 4.80 2.26 4.27
N PRO A 166 5.46 3.13 3.48
CA PRO A 166 4.79 4.23 2.80
C PRO A 166 3.79 3.62 1.82
N GLY A 167 2.58 4.17 1.74
CA GLY A 167 1.49 3.71 0.89
C GLY A 167 0.84 2.37 1.29
N LEU A 168 1.39 1.66 2.29
CA LEU A 168 0.74 0.48 2.89
C LEU A 168 -0.24 0.92 3.98
N PHE A 169 0.23 1.85 4.83
CA PHE A 169 -0.54 2.45 5.90
C PHE A 169 -0.68 3.96 5.75
N THR A 170 0.33 4.62 5.17
CA THR A 170 0.40 6.07 5.06
C THR A 170 0.41 6.55 3.62
N GLY A 171 -0.56 7.38 3.27
CA GLY A 171 -0.59 8.04 1.96
C GLY A 171 -1.17 7.18 0.84
N PRO A 172 -1.20 7.73 -0.38
CA PRO A 172 -1.89 7.12 -1.50
C PRO A 172 -1.15 5.89 -2.05
N TYR A 173 -1.90 5.07 -2.79
CA TYR A 173 -1.31 4.06 -3.66
C TYR A 173 -0.29 4.69 -4.62
N TYR A 174 0.83 4.02 -4.83
CA TYR A 174 1.87 4.39 -5.79
C TYR A 174 2.33 3.16 -6.57
N THR A 175 2.92 3.41 -7.73
CA THR A 175 3.42 2.39 -8.67
C THR A 175 4.85 1.94 -8.35
N TYR A 176 5.26 0.79 -8.88
CA TYR A 176 6.62 0.29 -8.66
C TYR A 176 7.68 1.19 -9.30
N ALA A 177 7.36 1.82 -10.44
CA ALA A 177 8.21 2.85 -11.04
C ALA A 177 8.52 4.00 -10.05
N MET A 178 7.49 4.55 -9.37
CA MET A 178 7.67 5.60 -8.38
C MET A 178 8.49 5.13 -7.17
N TYR A 179 8.29 3.88 -6.75
CA TYR A 179 9.09 3.28 -5.69
C TYR A 179 10.57 3.22 -6.08
N ARG A 180 10.89 2.76 -7.30
CA ARG A 180 12.27 2.71 -7.79
C ARG A 180 12.88 4.09 -7.95
N ASP A 181 12.10 5.13 -8.23
CA ASP A 181 12.61 6.50 -8.24
C ASP A 181 13.07 6.98 -6.88
N VAL A 182 12.33 6.62 -5.84
CA VAL A 182 12.69 6.93 -4.45
C VAL A 182 13.87 6.09 -3.97
N VAL A 183 14.05 4.89 -4.51
CA VAL A 183 15.19 4.03 -4.14
C VAL A 183 16.44 4.40 -4.92
N ASN A 184 16.33 4.77 -6.20
CA ASN A 184 17.48 5.06 -7.05
C ASN A 184 18.01 6.49 -6.89
N ASN A 185 17.27 7.38 -6.22
CA ASN A 185 17.64 8.77 -6.06
C ASN A 185 18.17 9.04 -4.64
N ASP A 186 19.43 9.46 -4.53
CA ASP A 186 20.04 9.78 -3.24
C ASP A 186 19.71 11.22 -2.76
N ASN A 187 19.24 12.08 -3.66
CA ASN A 187 19.02 13.52 -3.45
C ASN A 187 17.55 13.88 -3.25
N ILE A 188 16.77 12.99 -2.63
CA ILE A 188 15.32 13.17 -2.45
C ILE A 188 14.98 14.40 -1.59
N MET A 189 15.89 14.81 -0.72
CA MET A 189 15.76 16.01 0.10
C MET A 189 15.85 17.32 -0.68
N GLU A 190 16.42 17.31 -1.88
CA GLU A 190 16.54 18.50 -2.74
C GLU A 190 15.24 18.79 -3.50
N ILE A 191 14.30 17.83 -3.52
CA ILE A 191 13.03 17.95 -4.22
C ILE A 191 12.07 18.81 -3.38
N CYS A 192 11.74 20.00 -3.88
CA CYS A 192 10.77 20.90 -3.26
C CYS A 192 9.35 20.30 -3.25
N VAL A 193 8.91 19.83 -2.08
CA VAL A 193 7.53 19.32 -1.85
C VAL A 193 6.53 20.38 -1.37
N TRP A 194 6.98 21.60 -1.07
CA TRP A 194 6.15 22.64 -0.45
C TRP A 194 4.94 23.05 -1.29
N GLU A 195 5.08 23.09 -2.61
CA GLU A 195 3.97 23.43 -3.50
C GLU A 195 2.83 22.42 -3.40
N HIS A 196 3.18 21.12 -3.43
CA HIS A 196 2.22 20.02 -3.28
C HIS A 196 1.57 20.01 -1.89
N ILE A 197 2.34 20.31 -0.83
CA ILE A 197 1.81 20.41 0.53
C ILE A 197 0.83 21.57 0.64
N LYS A 198 1.18 22.76 0.12
CA LYS A 198 0.30 23.94 0.13
C LYS A 198 -1.00 23.67 -0.61
N TRP A 199 -0.94 23.04 -1.78
CA TRP A 199 -2.14 22.67 -2.54
C TRP A 199 -3.05 21.70 -1.78
N ARG A 200 -2.48 20.67 -1.14
CA ARG A 200 -3.26 19.72 -0.32
C ARG A 200 -3.88 20.40 0.89
N LEU A 201 -3.14 21.28 1.56
CA LEU A 201 -3.63 22.02 2.72
C LEU A 201 -4.76 22.99 2.34
N TYR A 202 -4.63 23.68 1.19
CA TYR A 202 -5.68 24.53 0.65
C TYR A 202 -6.96 23.75 0.38
N ASN A 203 -6.85 22.57 -0.25
CA ASN A 203 -8.01 21.72 -0.49
C ASN A 203 -8.66 21.24 0.80
N PHE A 204 -7.83 20.85 1.78
CA PHE A 204 -8.30 20.41 3.07
C PHE A 204 -9.05 21.51 3.83
N ALA A 205 -8.59 22.76 3.72
CA ALA A 205 -9.16 23.91 4.41
C ALA A 205 -10.63 24.16 4.04
N TRP A 206 -11.06 23.87 2.80
CA TRP A 206 -12.46 24.00 2.39
C TRP A 206 -13.22 22.67 2.44
N SER A 207 -12.57 21.54 2.15
CA SER A 207 -13.24 20.24 2.12
C SER A 207 -13.67 19.77 3.50
N LEU A 208 -12.89 20.09 4.55
CA LEU A 208 -13.21 19.67 5.91
C LEU A 208 -14.46 20.38 6.46
N PRO A 209 -14.62 21.72 6.37
CA PRO A 209 -15.86 22.39 6.71
C PRO A 209 -17.06 21.88 5.90
N ALA A 210 -16.88 21.66 4.59
CA ALA A 210 -17.94 21.11 3.74
C ALA A 210 -18.37 19.71 4.18
N PHE A 211 -17.41 18.85 4.56
CA PHE A 211 -17.68 17.51 5.06
C PHE A 211 -18.40 17.54 6.42
N VAL A 212 -17.97 18.40 7.34
CA VAL A 212 -18.64 18.57 8.65
C VAL A 212 -20.05 19.10 8.48
N LEU A 213 -20.27 20.06 7.57
CA LEU A 213 -21.59 20.55 7.22
C LEU A 213 -22.46 19.43 6.64
N LEU A 214 -21.93 18.62 5.72
CA LEU A 214 -22.65 17.49 5.14
C LEU A 214 -23.03 16.47 6.20
N LEU A 215 -22.11 16.08 7.08
CA LEU A 215 -22.39 15.18 8.21
C LEU A 215 -23.45 15.73 9.16
N TYR A 216 -23.44 17.04 9.41
CA TYR A 216 -24.45 17.69 10.23
C TYR A 216 -25.82 17.69 9.54
N THR A 217 -25.87 17.94 8.22
CA THR A 217 -27.13 17.95 7.46
C THR A 217 -27.68 16.55 7.15
N PHE A 218 -26.81 15.56 7.03
CA PHE A 218 -27.12 14.16 6.69
C PHE A 218 -26.36 13.23 7.64
N PRO A 219 -26.86 13.04 8.88
CA PRO A 219 -26.24 12.12 9.82
C PRO A 219 -26.23 10.70 9.24
N LEU A 220 -25.08 10.05 9.29
CA LEU A 220 -24.94 8.63 8.93
C LEU A 220 -25.54 7.82 10.09
N GLU A 221 -26.74 7.27 9.89
CA GLU A 221 -27.32 6.21 10.73
C GLU A 221 -26.53 4.90 10.58
#